data_AF-A0A945M7X5-F1
#
_entry.id   AF-A0A945M7X5-F1
#
_cell.length_a   1.000
_cell.length_b   1.000
_cell.length_c   1.000
_cell.angle_alpha   90.00
_cell.angle_beta   90.00
_cell.angle_gamma   90.00
#
_symmetry.space_group_name_H-M   'P 1'
#
loop_
_entity.id
_entity.type
_entity.pdbx_description
1 polymer ?
#
loop_
_entity_poly.entity_id
_entity_poly.type
_entity_poly.pdbx_seq_one_letter_code
_entity_poly.pdbx_strand_id
1 'polypeptide(L)'
;MLGLTAGLLVAGLLAVSPVIADDQPERDEEYHRDFLFGVPTDPSEEWALAVGGRIYDKWWEVLEVDEPEGTHPAYPAEGKKSGASTWRCKECHGWDYKGAAGAYGTGSHYTGITGVSGMAAEDPIQIGAAVRGAPHGFTPEMIPDDALGRLALFLSKGQHDADAYIDRETKKMKGGNVDRGRALYQAVCAACHGFDGKSL
;
A
#
# COMPACT_ATOMS: atom_id res chain seq x y z
N MET A 1 -84.77 -3.80 25.82
CA MET A 1 -84.31 -3.93 24.42
C MET A 1 -82.81 -3.70 24.40
N LEU A 2 -82.11 -4.63 23.76
CA LEU A 2 -80.67 -4.79 23.47
C LEU A 2 -79.70 -3.62 23.74
N GLY A 3 -78.48 -3.98 24.15
CA GLY A 3 -77.29 -3.13 23.99
C GLY A 3 -76.09 -3.56 24.83
N LEU A 4 -75.50 -4.73 24.54
CA LEU A 4 -74.11 -4.90 24.06
C LEU A 4 -73.00 -4.43 25.04
N THR A 5 -72.36 -5.42 25.69
CA THR A 5 -71.03 -5.33 26.27
C THR A 5 -69.98 -5.24 25.16
N ALA A 6 -69.28 -4.11 25.05
CA ALA A 6 -68.11 -3.97 24.18
C ALA A 6 -66.84 -4.12 25.02
N GLY A 7 -66.20 -5.31 24.92
CA GLY A 7 -64.85 -5.52 25.41
C GLY A 7 -63.86 -4.78 24.51
N LEU A 8 -63.00 -3.96 25.11
CA LEU A 8 -61.92 -3.29 24.39
C LEU A 8 -60.73 -4.27 24.31
N LEU A 9 -60.50 -4.79 23.10
CA LEU A 9 -59.31 -5.56 22.73
C LEU A 9 -58.06 -4.68 22.84
N VAL A 10 -57.09 -5.11 23.64
CA VAL A 10 -55.72 -4.60 23.60
C VAL A 10 -55.02 -5.24 22.40
N ALA A 11 -54.90 -4.50 21.30
CA ALA A 11 -54.09 -4.90 20.16
C ALA A 11 -52.60 -4.64 20.48
N GLY A 12 -51.87 -5.69 20.85
CA GLY A 12 -50.41 -5.64 20.92
C GLY A 12 -49.83 -5.56 19.51
N LEU A 13 -49.26 -4.40 19.14
CA LEU A 13 -48.39 -4.30 17.97
C LEU A 13 -47.09 -5.04 18.28
N LEU A 14 -46.96 -6.27 17.79
CA LEU A 14 -45.67 -6.91 17.60
C LEU A 14 -45.00 -6.24 16.41
N ALA A 15 -44.07 -5.32 16.67
CA ALA A 15 -43.18 -4.79 15.66
C ALA A 15 -42.22 -5.91 15.23
N VAL A 16 -42.57 -6.60 14.15
CA VAL A 16 -41.65 -7.49 13.45
C VAL A 16 -40.68 -6.60 12.69
N SER A 17 -39.49 -6.38 13.26
CA SER A 17 -38.39 -5.77 12.52
C SER A 17 -38.06 -6.69 11.34
N PRO A 18 -38.01 -6.20 10.09
CA PRO A 18 -37.51 -7.02 9.00
C PRO A 18 -36.02 -7.25 9.25
N VAL A 19 -35.66 -8.48 9.58
CA VAL A 19 -34.30 -8.98 9.38
C VAL A 19 -34.10 -8.96 7.87
N ILE A 20 -33.45 -7.92 7.35
CA ILE A 20 -32.87 -7.99 6.03
C ILE A 20 -31.73 -8.99 6.16
N ALA A 21 -31.97 -10.21 5.69
CA ALA A 21 -30.91 -11.18 5.48
C ALA A 21 -29.97 -10.56 4.44
N ASP A 22 -28.72 -10.33 4.85
CA ASP A 22 -27.64 -9.93 3.96
C ASP A 22 -27.20 -11.17 3.18
N ASP A 23 -28.01 -11.55 2.19
CA ASP A 23 -27.71 -12.59 1.20
C ASP A 23 -27.03 -11.92 0.00
N GLN A 24 -25.97 -11.16 0.25
CA GLN A 24 -25.04 -10.82 -0.81
C GLN A 24 -24.09 -12.00 -0.93
N PRO A 25 -24.04 -12.70 -2.09
CA PRO A 25 -22.93 -13.61 -2.34
C PRO A 25 -21.65 -12.80 -2.10
N GLU A 26 -20.73 -13.33 -1.27
CA GLU A 26 -19.43 -12.70 -1.06
C GLU A 26 -18.88 -12.34 -2.43
N ARG A 27 -18.80 -11.04 -2.73
CA ARG A 27 -18.36 -10.54 -4.02
C ARG A 27 -16.96 -11.10 -4.23
N ASP A 28 -16.85 -12.13 -5.09
CA ASP A 28 -15.68 -12.96 -5.30
C ASP A 28 -14.37 -12.19 -5.05
N GLU A 29 -13.58 -12.63 -4.07
CA GLU A 29 -12.27 -12.03 -3.73
C GLU A 29 -11.38 -11.89 -4.97
N GLU A 30 -11.53 -12.80 -5.92
CA GLU A 30 -10.89 -12.82 -7.24
C GLU A 30 -11.16 -11.52 -8.05
N TYR A 31 -12.37 -10.97 -8.02
CA TYR A 31 -12.70 -9.75 -8.76
C TYR A 31 -11.95 -8.51 -8.23
N HIS A 32 -11.64 -8.46 -6.93
CA HIS A 32 -10.95 -7.30 -6.35
C HIS A 32 -9.43 -7.46 -6.53
N ARG A 33 -8.93 -8.70 -6.63
CA ARG A 33 -7.53 -8.99 -6.91
C ARG A 33 -7.09 -8.45 -8.27
N ASP A 34 -7.91 -8.58 -9.31
CA ASP A 34 -7.59 -8.01 -10.63
C ASP A 34 -7.46 -6.48 -10.60
N PHE A 35 -8.25 -5.80 -9.77
CA PHE A 35 -8.17 -4.34 -9.63
C PHE A 35 -6.91 -3.89 -8.87
N LEU A 36 -6.43 -4.70 -7.93
CA LEU A 36 -5.29 -4.37 -7.07
C LEU A 36 -3.96 -4.84 -7.66
N PHE A 37 -3.92 -6.06 -8.20
CA PHE A 37 -2.71 -6.76 -8.63
C PHE A 37 -2.65 -7.02 -10.14
N GLY A 38 -3.77 -6.90 -10.85
CA GLY A 38 -3.84 -7.10 -12.30
C GLY A 38 -3.06 -6.05 -13.10
N VAL A 39 -2.72 -6.42 -14.34
CA VAL A 39 -2.06 -5.56 -15.33
C VAL A 39 -3.11 -5.08 -16.34
N PRO A 40 -3.35 -3.76 -16.49
CA PRO A 40 -4.23 -3.23 -17.52
C PRO A 40 -3.78 -3.66 -18.92
N THR A 41 -4.72 -3.83 -19.84
CA THR A 41 -4.43 -4.17 -21.24
C THR A 41 -3.56 -3.12 -21.94
N ASP A 42 -3.74 -1.84 -21.58
CA ASP A 42 -2.93 -0.71 -22.05
C ASP A 42 -2.42 0.08 -20.85
N PRO A 43 -1.28 -0.33 -20.25
CA PRO A 43 -0.78 0.28 -19.03
C PRO A 43 -0.21 1.68 -19.30
N SER A 44 -0.75 2.70 -18.62
CA SER A 44 -0.19 4.06 -18.67
C SER A 44 1.12 4.16 -17.89
N GLU A 45 1.91 5.22 -18.14
CA GLU A 45 3.13 5.50 -17.38
C GLU A 45 2.78 5.74 -15.90
N GLU A 46 1.72 6.49 -15.59
CA GLU A 46 1.28 6.77 -14.21
C GLU A 46 0.93 5.49 -13.45
N TRP A 47 0.27 4.55 -14.11
CA TRP A 47 -0.02 3.24 -13.51
C TRP A 47 1.27 2.46 -13.25
N ALA A 48 2.22 2.45 -14.21
CA ALA A 48 3.51 1.78 -14.05
C ALA A 48 4.34 2.38 -12.90
N LEU A 49 4.33 3.72 -12.75
CA LEU A 49 4.95 4.43 -11.64
C LEU A 49 4.32 4.05 -10.30
N ALA A 50 2.99 4.01 -10.23
CA ALA A 50 2.27 3.62 -9.02
C ALA A 50 2.59 2.17 -8.60
N VAL A 51 2.59 1.22 -9.55
CA VAL A 51 2.99 -0.17 -9.30
C VAL A 51 4.44 -0.25 -8.84
N GLY A 52 5.36 0.46 -9.50
CA GLY A 52 6.77 0.49 -9.12
C GLY A 52 7.00 1.00 -7.69
N GLY A 53 6.23 2.00 -7.25
CA GLY A 53 6.24 2.48 -5.86
C GLY A 53 5.74 1.45 -4.85
N ARG A 54 4.73 0.65 -5.21
CA ARG A 54 4.27 -0.47 -4.36
C ARG A 54 5.32 -1.58 -4.29
N ILE A 55 5.96 -1.91 -5.41
CA ILE A 55 7.06 -2.89 -5.45
C ILE A 55 8.23 -2.44 -4.55
N TYR A 56 8.60 -1.15 -4.62
CA TYR A 56 9.61 -0.56 -3.74
C TYR A 56 9.27 -0.73 -2.25
N ASP A 57 7.99 -0.71 -1.92
CA ASP A 57 7.51 -0.87 -0.56
C ASP A 57 7.54 -2.34 -0.10
N LYS A 58 6.81 -3.24 -0.77
CA LYS A 58 6.66 -4.64 -0.35
C LYS A 58 6.37 -5.53 -1.57
N TRP A 59 7.39 -5.76 -2.38
CA TRP A 59 7.28 -6.43 -3.69
C TRP A 59 6.53 -7.76 -3.70
N TRP A 60 6.70 -8.61 -2.69
CA TRP A 60 6.09 -9.95 -2.70
C TRP A 60 4.56 -9.91 -2.61
N GLU A 61 4.00 -8.96 -1.84
CA GLU A 61 2.55 -8.77 -1.80
C GLU A 61 2.01 -8.24 -3.13
N VAL A 62 2.75 -7.35 -3.79
CA VAL A 62 2.33 -6.73 -5.05
C VAL A 62 2.39 -7.71 -6.21
N LEU A 63 3.38 -8.61 -6.17
CA LEU A 63 3.61 -9.62 -7.20
C LEU A 63 2.90 -10.94 -6.90
N GLU A 64 2.21 -11.04 -5.76
CA GLU A 64 1.49 -12.23 -5.31
C GLU A 64 2.37 -13.49 -5.29
N VAL A 65 3.62 -13.31 -4.86
CA VAL A 65 4.61 -14.38 -4.68
C VAL A 65 4.87 -14.62 -3.19
N ASP A 66 5.48 -15.75 -2.88
CA ASP A 66 5.79 -16.12 -1.51
C ASP A 66 6.69 -15.06 -0.83
N GLU A 67 6.38 -14.80 0.45
CA GLU A 67 7.18 -13.91 1.28
C GLU A 67 8.63 -14.43 1.37
N PRO A 68 9.65 -13.58 1.16
CA PRO A 68 11.04 -14.02 1.24
C PRO A 68 11.40 -14.45 2.66
N GLU A 69 12.01 -15.63 2.76
CA GLU A 69 12.45 -16.18 4.03
C GLU A 69 13.79 -15.59 4.50
N GLY A 70 13.96 -15.54 5.82
CA GLY A 70 15.22 -15.11 6.45
C GLY A 70 15.55 -13.64 6.25
N THR A 71 16.72 -13.24 6.74
CA THR A 71 17.23 -11.87 6.60
C THR A 71 17.97 -11.73 5.26
N HIS A 72 17.72 -10.65 4.52
CA HIS A 72 18.42 -10.36 3.27
C HIS A 72 19.94 -10.33 3.52
N PRO A 73 20.77 -11.04 2.73
CA PRO A 73 22.23 -11.11 2.95
C PRO A 73 22.98 -9.77 2.97
N ALA A 74 22.44 -8.74 2.29
CA ALA A 74 23.00 -7.39 2.24
C ALA A 74 22.54 -6.51 3.41
N TYR A 75 21.63 -7.00 4.25
CA TYR A 75 21.13 -6.23 5.38
C TYR A 75 22.26 -6.03 6.41
N PRO A 76 22.54 -4.79 6.83
CA PRO A 76 23.74 -4.48 7.60
C PRO A 76 23.62 -4.99 9.04
N ALA A 77 24.77 -5.33 9.63
CA ALA A 77 24.83 -5.90 10.98
C ALA A 77 24.38 -4.91 12.07
N GLU A 78 24.55 -3.61 11.85
CA GLU A 78 24.01 -2.56 12.74
C GLU A 78 22.48 -2.40 12.64
N GLY A 79 21.86 -2.96 11.60
CA GLY A 79 20.42 -2.91 11.39
C GLY A 79 19.67 -3.74 12.44
N LYS A 80 18.50 -3.25 12.86
CA LYS A 80 17.71 -3.87 13.96
C LYS A 80 16.53 -4.72 13.50
N LYS A 81 16.39 -4.94 12.19
CA LYS A 81 15.32 -5.76 11.62
C LYS A 81 15.86 -7.12 11.21
N SER A 82 14.93 -8.04 10.97
CA SER A 82 15.19 -9.40 10.54
C SER A 82 14.04 -9.92 9.69
N GLY A 83 14.26 -11.06 9.02
CA GLY A 83 13.23 -11.70 8.21
C GLY A 83 12.83 -10.89 6.99
N ALA A 84 11.64 -11.18 6.46
CA ALA A 84 11.10 -10.58 5.23
C ALA A 84 11.17 -9.04 5.18
N SER A 85 11.02 -8.38 6.33
CA SER A 85 11.11 -6.90 6.41
C SER A 85 12.40 -6.33 5.83
N THR A 86 13.51 -7.07 5.92
CA THR A 86 14.84 -6.69 5.40
C THR A 86 14.97 -6.81 3.88
N TRP A 87 13.99 -7.40 3.21
CA TRP A 87 13.93 -7.55 1.76
C TRP A 87 13.15 -6.42 1.06
N ARG A 88 12.58 -5.48 1.82
CA ARG A 88 11.91 -4.30 1.29
C ARG A 88 12.95 -3.29 0.86
N CYS A 89 12.87 -2.77 -0.37
CA CYS A 89 13.79 -1.73 -0.84
C CYS A 89 13.78 -0.52 0.10
N LYS A 90 12.58 -0.14 0.58
CA LYS A 90 12.44 0.96 1.53
C LYS A 90 13.10 0.72 2.90
N GLU A 91 13.29 -0.52 3.34
CA GLU A 91 13.91 -0.77 4.66
C GLU A 91 15.36 -0.30 4.66
N CYS A 92 16.08 -0.53 3.56
CA CYS A 92 17.45 -0.06 3.38
C CYS A 92 17.50 1.41 2.93
N HIS A 93 16.62 1.81 2.00
CA HIS A 93 16.74 3.09 1.28
C HIS A 93 15.77 4.19 1.75
N GLY A 94 14.93 3.90 2.75
CA GLY A 94 13.97 4.81 3.35
C GLY A 94 12.67 4.95 2.54
N TRP A 95 11.52 5.00 3.22
CA TRP A 95 10.23 5.27 2.56
C TRP A 95 10.18 6.65 1.87
N ASP A 96 11.06 7.56 2.29
CA ASP A 96 11.23 8.91 1.77
C ASP A 96 12.41 9.02 0.78
N TYR A 97 12.95 7.89 0.33
CA TYR A 97 14.04 7.77 -0.64
C TYR A 97 15.38 8.36 -0.19
N LYS A 98 15.51 8.74 1.08
CA LYS A 98 16.70 9.44 1.63
C LYS A 98 17.56 8.53 2.52
N GLY A 99 17.14 7.30 2.80
CA GLY A 99 17.89 6.32 3.57
C GLY A 99 18.38 6.89 4.90
N ALA A 100 19.68 6.74 5.17
CA ALA A 100 20.33 7.27 6.37
C ALA A 100 20.30 8.81 6.49
N ALA A 101 20.12 9.54 5.39
CA ALA A 101 19.93 11.00 5.42
C ALA A 101 18.46 11.41 5.66
N GLY A 102 17.55 10.43 5.73
CA GLY A 102 16.11 10.62 5.74
C GLY A 102 15.43 10.22 7.05
N ALA A 103 14.20 9.73 6.90
CA ALA A 103 13.34 9.35 8.01
C ALA A 103 13.92 8.15 8.79
N TYR A 104 14.77 7.37 8.12
CA TYR A 104 15.49 6.24 8.68
C TYR A 104 16.91 6.60 9.11
N GLY A 105 17.24 7.89 9.27
CA GLY A 105 18.55 8.33 9.77
C GLY A 105 18.83 7.98 11.23
N THR A 106 17.82 7.55 11.99
CA THR A 106 17.98 7.01 13.35
C THR A 106 16.87 5.99 13.65
N GLY A 107 16.92 5.36 14.83
CA GLY A 107 15.82 4.53 15.35
C GLY A 107 15.94 3.05 14.96
N SER A 108 14.79 2.38 14.82
CA SER A 108 14.71 0.93 14.58
C SER A 108 14.88 0.52 13.11
N HIS A 109 14.73 1.47 12.19
CA HIS A 109 14.88 1.28 10.74
C HIS A 109 16.22 1.82 10.20
N TYR A 110 17.10 2.29 11.08
CA TYR A 110 18.41 2.78 10.65
C TYR A 110 19.29 1.61 10.18
N THR A 111 19.82 1.77 8.98
CA THR A 111 20.73 0.82 8.31
C THR A 111 22.09 1.44 7.97
N GLY A 112 22.23 2.78 8.02
CA GLY A 112 23.41 3.47 7.51
C GLY A 112 23.52 3.52 5.98
N ILE A 113 22.58 2.90 5.25
CA ILE A 113 22.58 2.84 3.79
C ILE A 113 22.03 4.15 3.19
N THR A 114 22.65 4.62 2.10
CA THR A 114 22.19 5.81 1.39
C THR A 114 20.81 5.60 0.77
N GLY A 115 20.06 6.69 0.64
CA GLY A 115 18.79 6.69 -0.10
C GLY A 115 18.97 6.55 -1.61
N VAL A 116 17.84 6.46 -2.31
CA VAL A 116 17.73 6.34 -3.77
C VAL A 116 17.31 7.65 -4.46
N SER A 117 17.19 8.76 -3.74
CA SER A 117 16.88 10.08 -4.32
C SER A 117 17.81 10.50 -5.46
N GLY A 118 19.07 10.07 -5.44
CA GLY A 118 20.03 10.30 -6.54
C GLY A 118 19.74 9.53 -7.82
N MET A 119 18.78 8.59 -7.83
CA MET A 119 18.38 7.85 -9.04
C MET A 119 17.36 8.60 -9.90
N ALA A 120 16.89 9.76 -9.46
CA ALA A 120 15.98 10.57 -10.26
C ALA A 120 16.62 10.94 -11.60
N ALA A 121 15.88 10.73 -12.69
CA ALA A 121 16.29 10.91 -14.08
C ALA A 121 17.41 9.97 -14.59
N GLU A 122 17.88 9.00 -13.80
CA GLU A 122 18.78 7.96 -14.27
C GLU A 122 18.08 6.97 -15.22
N ASP A 123 18.85 6.27 -16.05
CA ASP A 123 18.31 5.28 -16.99
C ASP A 123 17.71 4.06 -16.25
N PRO A 124 16.41 3.75 -16.44
CA PRO A 124 15.78 2.58 -15.82
C PRO A 124 16.50 1.26 -16.11
N ILE A 125 17.18 1.10 -17.25
CA ILE A 125 17.95 -0.12 -17.54
C ILE A 125 19.13 -0.27 -16.59
N GLN A 126 19.85 0.83 -16.29
CA GLN A 126 20.96 0.81 -15.35
C GLN A 126 20.49 0.58 -13.92
N ILE A 127 19.36 1.19 -13.53
CA ILE A 127 18.73 0.95 -12.22
C ILE A 127 18.34 -0.52 -12.08
N GLY A 128 17.69 -1.10 -13.11
CA GLY A 128 17.32 -2.51 -13.11
C GLY A 128 18.53 -3.44 -12.97
N ALA A 129 19.62 -3.15 -13.69
CA ALA A 129 20.87 -3.89 -13.56
C ALA A 129 21.46 -3.82 -12.14
N ALA A 130 21.38 -2.66 -11.47
CA ALA A 130 21.83 -2.51 -10.08
C ALA A 130 20.98 -3.30 -9.07
N VAL A 131 19.67 -3.44 -9.31
CA VAL A 131 18.76 -4.28 -8.49
C VAL A 131 19.06 -5.78 -8.67
N ARG A 132 19.43 -6.20 -9.88
CA ARG A 132 19.90 -7.58 -10.13
C ARG A 132 21.30 -7.85 -9.55
N GLY A 133 22.17 -6.84 -9.61
CA GLY A 133 23.57 -6.95 -9.23
C GLY A 133 23.81 -7.05 -7.73
N ALA A 134 25.06 -7.38 -7.37
CA ALA A 134 25.50 -7.33 -5.97
C ALA A 134 25.49 -5.87 -5.46
N PRO A 135 25.09 -5.62 -4.21
CA PRO A 135 24.78 -6.63 -3.18
C PRO A 135 23.32 -7.11 -3.15
N HIS A 136 22.42 -6.57 -3.98
CA HIS A 136 20.99 -6.86 -3.94
C HIS A 136 20.66 -8.30 -4.37
N GLY A 137 21.00 -8.68 -5.60
CA GLY A 137 20.83 -10.06 -6.06
C GLY A 137 19.37 -10.52 -6.27
N PHE A 138 18.42 -9.61 -6.52
CA PHE A 138 17.03 -10.01 -6.81
C PHE A 138 16.96 -10.77 -8.14
N THR A 139 16.47 -12.01 -8.13
CA THR A 139 16.41 -12.85 -9.33
C THR A 139 15.11 -12.66 -10.12
N PRO A 140 15.05 -13.04 -11.41
CA PRO A 140 13.81 -13.01 -12.18
C PRO A 140 12.65 -13.79 -11.56
N GLU A 141 12.96 -14.83 -10.78
CA GLU A 141 11.95 -15.59 -10.02
C GLU A 141 11.37 -14.80 -8.85
N MET A 142 12.16 -13.93 -8.21
CA MET A 142 11.68 -13.06 -7.13
C MET A 142 10.91 -11.86 -7.67
N ILE A 143 11.49 -11.18 -8.66
CA ILE A 143 10.92 -9.99 -9.30
C ILE A 143 11.08 -10.19 -10.80
N PRO A 144 10.00 -10.52 -11.54
CA PRO A 144 10.03 -10.66 -13.00
C PRO A 144 10.49 -9.37 -13.72
N ASP A 145 10.97 -9.49 -14.95
CA ASP A 145 11.60 -8.37 -15.67
C ASP A 145 10.65 -7.19 -15.96
N ASP A 146 9.36 -7.46 -16.18
CA ASP A 146 8.35 -6.41 -16.36
C ASP A 146 8.08 -5.65 -15.05
N ALA A 147 8.01 -6.37 -13.93
CA ALA A 147 7.93 -5.79 -12.59
C ALA A 147 9.19 -4.98 -12.24
N LEU A 148 10.37 -5.49 -12.58
CA LEU A 148 11.63 -4.77 -12.43
C LEU A 148 11.65 -3.49 -13.26
N GLY A 149 11.13 -3.53 -14.49
CA GLY A 149 10.98 -2.35 -15.34
C GLY A 149 10.15 -1.24 -14.68
N ARG A 150 9.05 -1.61 -14.00
CA ARG A 150 8.20 -0.66 -13.27
C ARG A 150 8.87 -0.10 -12.02
N LEU A 151 9.56 -0.94 -11.25
CA LEU A 151 10.36 -0.50 -10.11
C LEU A 151 11.44 0.50 -10.54
N ALA A 152 12.18 0.18 -11.60
CA ALA A 152 13.23 1.04 -12.12
C ALA A 152 12.68 2.36 -12.68
N LEU A 153 11.54 2.30 -13.39
CA LEU A 153 10.84 3.49 -13.87
C LEU A 153 10.38 4.38 -12.71
N PHE A 154 9.84 3.80 -11.65
CA PHE A 154 9.48 4.53 -10.43
C PHE A 154 10.70 5.19 -9.75
N LEU A 155 11.82 4.48 -9.63
CA LEU A 155 13.04 5.05 -9.07
C LEU A 155 13.60 6.18 -9.95
N SER A 156 13.45 6.10 -11.27
CA SER A 156 13.87 7.16 -12.19
C SER A 156 12.94 8.38 -12.18
N LYS A 157 11.62 8.16 -12.20
CA LYS A 157 10.63 9.22 -12.51
C LYS A 157 9.50 9.39 -11.48
N GLY A 158 9.30 8.44 -10.59
CA GLY A 158 8.14 8.37 -9.69
C GLY A 158 8.41 8.87 -8.27
N GLN A 159 9.65 9.21 -7.94
CA GLN A 159 9.99 9.77 -6.64
C GLN A 159 9.42 11.18 -6.49
N HIS A 160 8.98 11.50 -5.27
CA HIS A 160 8.49 12.83 -4.91
C HIS A 160 9.14 13.30 -3.61
N ASP A 161 9.20 14.61 -3.38
CA ASP A 161 9.70 15.13 -2.11
C ASP A 161 8.66 14.94 -1.01
N ALA A 162 8.83 13.88 -0.22
CA ALA A 162 7.97 13.59 0.92
C ALA A 162 7.92 14.75 1.94
N ASP A 163 9.00 15.55 2.05
CA ASP A 163 9.06 16.66 3.01
C ASP A 163 8.23 17.87 2.62
N ALA A 164 7.84 17.97 1.35
CA ALA A 164 6.87 18.97 0.92
C ALA A 164 5.49 18.72 1.53
N TYR A 165 5.19 17.47 1.90
CA TYR A 165 3.85 17.03 2.30
C TYR A 165 3.77 16.52 3.74
N ILE A 166 4.86 16.05 4.34
CA ILE A 166 4.85 15.42 5.67
C ILE A 166 5.81 16.14 6.61
N ASP A 167 5.32 16.46 7.80
CA ASP A 167 6.12 16.96 8.91
C ASP A 167 6.88 15.81 9.57
N ARG A 168 8.21 15.86 9.52
CA ARG A 168 9.06 14.75 9.97
C ARG A 168 8.97 14.49 11.47
N GLU A 169 8.71 15.51 12.26
CA GLU A 169 8.67 15.40 13.72
C GLU A 169 7.32 14.82 14.16
N THR A 170 6.23 15.43 13.70
CA THR A 170 4.86 15.09 14.11
C THR A 170 4.25 13.95 13.29
N LYS A 171 4.85 13.59 12.15
CA LYS A 171 4.33 12.64 11.14
C LYS A 171 2.97 13.03 10.57
N LYS A 172 2.60 14.31 10.67
CA LYS A 172 1.34 14.84 10.13
C LYS A 172 1.54 15.44 8.75
N MET A 173 0.47 15.50 7.97
CA MET A 173 0.47 16.22 6.70
C MET A 173 0.71 17.72 6.92
N LYS A 174 1.55 18.32 6.07
CA LYS A 174 1.77 19.75 5.96
C LYS A 174 0.70 20.36 5.08
N GLY A 175 -0.18 21.16 5.69
CA GLY A 175 -1.21 21.90 4.96
C GLY A 175 -2.29 21.01 4.34
N GLY A 176 -2.90 21.52 3.26
CA GLY A 176 -4.07 20.91 2.63
C GLY A 176 -5.39 21.30 3.32
N ASN A 177 -6.50 21.14 2.58
CA ASN A 177 -7.84 21.32 3.12
C ASN A 177 -8.38 19.95 3.58
N VAL A 178 -8.47 19.76 4.90
CA VAL A 178 -8.90 18.49 5.50
C VAL A 178 -10.32 18.10 5.07
N ASP A 179 -11.24 19.06 4.94
CA ASP A 179 -12.62 18.77 4.54
C ASP A 179 -12.71 18.33 3.08
N ARG A 180 -11.94 18.97 2.20
CA ARG A 180 -11.80 18.54 0.80
C ARG A 180 -11.17 17.14 0.72
N GLY A 181 -10.10 16.89 1.47
CA GLY A 181 -9.45 15.58 1.53
C GLY A 181 -10.40 14.48 2.01
N ARG A 182 -11.17 14.75 3.07
CA ARG A 182 -12.19 13.82 3.58
C ARG A 182 -13.23 13.47 2.53
N ALA A 183 -13.77 14.47 1.81
CA ALA A 183 -14.77 14.25 0.77
C ALA A 183 -14.22 13.37 -0.36
N LEU A 184 -12.99 13.64 -0.82
CA LEU A 184 -12.33 12.84 -1.85
C LEU A 184 -12.07 11.40 -1.37
N TYR A 185 -11.53 11.23 -0.16
CA TYR A 185 -11.24 9.90 0.39
C TYR A 185 -12.51 9.06 0.51
N GLN A 186 -13.58 9.62 1.08
CA GLN A 186 -14.85 8.91 1.25
C GLN A 186 -15.50 8.53 -0.07
N ALA A 187 -15.35 9.35 -1.12
CA ALA A 187 -15.97 9.12 -2.42
C ALA A 187 -15.16 8.21 -3.35
N VAL A 188 -13.83 8.23 -3.24
CA VAL A 188 -12.93 7.58 -4.21
C VAL A 188 -12.13 6.43 -3.60
N CYS A 189 -11.66 6.59 -2.36
CA CYS A 189 -10.66 5.68 -1.77
C CYS A 189 -11.29 4.67 -0.81
N ALA A 190 -12.26 5.11 -0.01
CA ALA A 190 -12.85 4.31 1.08
C ALA A 190 -13.58 3.06 0.59
N ALA A 191 -14.01 3.04 -0.68
CA ALA A 191 -14.64 1.87 -1.29
C ALA A 191 -13.73 0.64 -1.32
N CYS A 192 -12.41 0.84 -1.38
CA CYS A 192 -11.40 -0.23 -1.36
C CYS A 192 -10.58 -0.23 -0.06
N HIS A 193 -10.25 0.94 0.49
CA HIS A 193 -9.38 1.06 1.67
C HIS A 193 -10.13 1.10 3.01
N GLY A 194 -11.47 1.09 3.00
CA GLY A 194 -12.32 1.25 4.17
C GLY A 194 -12.40 2.69 4.66
N PHE A 195 -13.45 3.02 5.42
CA PHE A 195 -13.64 4.37 5.98
C PHE A 195 -12.60 4.73 7.05
N ASP A 196 -11.93 3.73 7.64
CA ASP A 196 -10.84 3.90 8.60
C ASP A 196 -9.43 3.74 7.98
N GLY A 197 -9.35 3.37 6.70
CA GLY A 197 -8.10 3.20 5.96
C GLY A 197 -7.33 1.91 6.25
N LYS A 198 -8.00 0.87 6.76
CA LYS A 198 -7.34 -0.37 7.23
C LYS A 198 -7.80 -1.65 6.53
N SER A 199 -8.55 -1.55 5.44
CA SER A 199 -9.16 -2.73 4.79
C SER A 199 -8.28 -3.45 3.77
N LEU A 200 -6.99 -3.11 3.65
CA LEU A 200 -6.02 -3.78 2.77
C LEU A 200 -4.80 -4.26 3.57
#